data_AF-A0A933X319-F1
#
_entry.id   AF-A0A933X319-F1
#
_cell.length_a   1.000
_cell.length_b   1.000
_cell.length_c   1.000
_cell.angle_alpha   90.00
_cell.angle_beta   90.00
_cell.angle_gamma   90.00
#
_symmetry.space_group_name_H-M   'P 1'
#
loop_
_entity.id
_entity.type
_entity.pdbx_description
1 polymer ?
#
loop_
_entity_poly.entity_id
_entity_poly.type
_entity_poly.pdbx_seq_one_letter_code
_entity_poly.pdbx_strand_id
1 'polypeptide(L)'
;MSDYDKAIELDPKDEKTFHNRGFAKYTLGDYTEAIYDYNKAIELNPNYSKAFCNRGSAKDATGDSKGALSDYTKAIELDPSLKSTLQPKIDKLTLSDLNKPTEEPKPSHKSISKSIFDELKMPGK
;
A
#
# COMPACT_ATOMS: atom_id res chain seq x y z
N MET A 1 -18.20 25.48 3.59
CA MET A 1 -17.90 24.97 4.95
C MET A 1 -18.80 23.79 5.20
N SER A 2 -18.25 22.59 5.22
CA SER A 2 -18.99 21.37 5.55
C SER A 2 -19.20 21.30 7.06
N ASP A 3 -20.26 20.65 7.54
CA ASP A 3 -20.55 20.53 8.98
C ASP A 3 -19.38 19.88 9.76
N TYR A 4 -18.55 19.07 9.09
CA TYR A 4 -17.35 18.49 9.70
C TYR A 4 -16.21 19.50 9.92
N ASP A 5 -16.13 20.58 9.14
CA ASP A 5 -15.10 21.62 9.35
C ASP A 5 -15.37 22.36 10.67
N LYS A 6 -16.64 22.58 11.01
CA LYS A 6 -17.05 23.11 12.32
C LYS A 6 -16.83 22.11 13.45
N ALA A 7 -17.04 20.82 13.21
CA ALA A 7 -16.76 19.79 14.23
C ALA A 7 -15.26 19.72 14.59
N ILE A 8 -14.37 19.92 13.62
CA ILE A 8 -12.92 19.97 13.84
C ILE A 8 -12.49 21.23 14.59
N GLU A 9 -13.20 22.36 14.42
CA GLU A 9 -12.99 23.55 15.25
C GLU A 9 -13.41 23.34 16.71
N LEU A 10 -14.36 22.43 16.98
CA LEU A 10 -14.87 22.15 18.33
C LEU A 10 -14.05 21.10 19.08
N ASP A 11 -13.55 20.06 18.41
CA ASP A 11 -12.57 19.13 18.99
C ASP A 11 -11.55 18.67 17.93
N PRO A 12 -10.44 19.42 17.75
CA PRO A 12 -9.42 19.10 16.75
C PRO A 12 -8.59 17.84 17.09
N LYS A 13 -8.89 17.13 18.19
CA LYS A 13 -8.11 15.98 18.67
C LYS A 13 -8.85 14.64 18.64
N ASP A 14 -10.09 14.60 18.15
CA ASP A 14 -10.82 13.35 18.04
C ASP A 14 -10.51 12.63 16.71
N GLU A 15 -9.84 11.48 16.80
CA GLU A 15 -9.54 10.65 15.63
C GLU A 15 -10.81 10.22 14.89
N LYS A 16 -11.93 10.07 15.61
CA LYS A 16 -13.20 9.62 15.03
C LYS A 16 -13.82 10.70 14.15
N THR A 17 -13.64 11.97 14.49
CA THR A 17 -14.14 13.09 13.69
C THR A 17 -13.48 13.11 12.32
N PHE A 18 -12.14 13.02 12.28
CA PHE A 18 -11.40 12.91 11.03
C PHE A 18 -11.74 11.64 10.27
N HIS A 19 -11.81 10.49 10.94
CA HIS A 19 -12.21 9.24 10.30
C HIS A 19 -13.60 9.33 9.66
N ASN A 20 -14.59 9.90 10.37
CA ASN A 20 -15.96 9.99 9.87
C ASN A 20 -16.07 10.98 8.70
N ARG A 21 -15.34 12.11 8.73
CA ARG A 21 -15.25 13.03 7.59
C ARG A 21 -14.60 12.35 6.39
N GLY A 22 -13.51 11.61 6.61
CA GLY A 22 -12.85 10.82 5.58
C GLY A 22 -13.78 9.76 4.99
N PHE A 23 -14.59 9.10 5.82
CA PHE A 23 -15.61 8.15 5.37
C PHE A 23 -16.68 8.80 4.51
N ALA A 24 -17.21 9.96 4.93
CA ALA A 24 -18.16 10.72 4.12
C ALA A 24 -17.56 11.09 2.75
N LYS A 25 -16.33 11.62 2.72
CA LYS A 25 -15.61 11.93 1.47
C LYS A 25 -15.38 10.70 0.60
N TYR A 26 -15.01 9.56 1.20
CA TYR A 26 -14.86 8.29 0.49
C TYR A 26 -16.17 7.88 -0.19
N THR A 27 -17.30 7.99 0.52
CA THR A 27 -18.62 7.67 -0.06
C THR A 27 -19.04 8.62 -1.18
N LEU A 28 -18.50 9.85 -1.19
CA LEU A 28 -18.70 10.83 -2.27
C LEU A 28 -17.75 10.61 -3.46
N GLY A 29 -16.79 9.69 -3.35
CA GLY A 29 -15.77 9.44 -4.38
C GLY A 29 -14.54 10.35 -4.27
N ASP A 30 -14.47 11.22 -3.26
CA ASP A 30 -13.36 12.15 -3.01
C ASP A 30 -12.20 11.43 -2.30
N TYR A 31 -11.63 10.41 -2.96
CA TYR A 31 -10.68 9.49 -2.33
C TYR A 31 -9.40 10.17 -1.82
N THR A 32 -8.85 11.15 -2.55
CA THR A 32 -7.65 11.90 -2.13
C THR A 32 -7.88 12.65 -0.81
N GLU A 33 -9.03 13.32 -0.72
CA GLU A 33 -9.44 14.06 0.48
C GLU A 33 -9.78 13.11 1.64
N ALA A 34 -10.37 11.95 1.34
CA ALA A 34 -10.59 10.90 2.33
C ALA A 34 -9.26 10.38 2.90
N ILE A 35 -8.25 10.14 2.06
CA ILE A 35 -6.91 9.71 2.49
C ILE A 35 -6.29 10.74 3.44
N TYR A 36 -6.41 12.03 3.13
CA TYR A 36 -5.92 13.10 4.00
C TYR A 36 -6.55 13.02 5.40
N ASP A 37 -7.86 12.83 5.46
CA ASP A 37 -8.58 12.73 6.73
C ASP A 37 -8.26 11.45 7.51
N TYR A 38 -8.13 10.32 6.83
CA TYR A 38 -7.67 9.09 7.49
C TYR A 38 -6.23 9.22 7.99
N ASN A 39 -5.35 9.93 7.29
CA ASN A 39 -4.00 10.22 7.78
C ASN A 39 -4.06 10.99 9.10
N LYS A 40 -4.90 12.01 9.20
CA LYS A 40 -5.08 12.78 10.44
C LYS A 40 -5.62 11.92 11.58
N ALA A 41 -6.59 11.05 11.30
CA ALA A 41 -7.08 10.09 12.29
C ALA A 41 -5.98 9.14 12.79
N ILE A 42 -5.09 8.68 11.90
CA ILE A 42 -3.96 7.80 12.24
C ILE A 42 -2.85 8.56 13.00
N GLU A 43 -2.59 9.82 12.66
CA GLU A 43 -1.65 10.68 13.40
C GLU A 43 -2.11 10.89 14.85
N LEU A 44 -3.42 11.04 15.07
CA LEU A 44 -4.02 11.17 16.40
C LEU A 44 -4.05 9.83 17.15
N ASN A 45 -4.38 8.74 16.45
CA ASN A 45 -4.42 7.39 17.02
C ASN A 45 -3.76 6.36 16.08
N PRO A 46 -2.46 6.06 16.29
CA PRO A 46 -1.73 5.09 15.47
C PRO A 46 -2.22 3.65 15.58
N ASN A 47 -3.10 3.35 16.53
CA ASN A 47 -3.70 2.03 16.72
C ASN A 47 -5.13 1.94 16.16
N TYR A 48 -5.58 2.94 15.40
CA TYR A 48 -6.94 2.97 14.88
C TYR A 48 -7.11 2.10 13.63
N SER A 49 -7.30 0.80 13.82
CA SER A 49 -7.39 -0.21 12.74
C SER A 49 -8.38 0.16 11.62
N LYS A 50 -9.53 0.75 11.95
CA LYS A 50 -10.55 1.18 10.98
C LYS A 50 -10.04 2.29 10.05
N ALA A 51 -9.24 3.23 10.56
CA ALA A 51 -8.67 4.29 9.73
C ALA A 51 -7.66 3.72 8.72
N PHE A 52 -6.84 2.75 9.11
CA PHE A 52 -5.98 2.03 8.15
C PHE A 52 -6.79 1.28 7.11
N CYS A 53 -7.81 0.51 7.50
CA CYS A 53 -8.68 -0.22 6.58
C CYS A 53 -9.32 0.70 5.52
N ASN A 54 -9.88 1.83 5.95
CA ASN A 54 -10.56 2.76 5.06
C ASN A 54 -9.57 3.57 4.20
N ARG A 55 -8.41 3.93 4.74
CA ARG A 55 -7.31 4.52 3.95
C ARG A 55 -6.81 3.58 2.87
N GLY A 56 -6.66 2.29 3.20
CA GLY A 56 -6.28 1.26 2.23
C GLY A 56 -7.28 1.13 1.09
N SER A 57 -8.58 1.19 1.40
CA SER A 57 -9.65 1.19 0.38
C SER A 57 -9.61 2.42 -0.51
N ALA A 58 -9.37 3.60 0.07
CA ALA A 58 -9.24 4.83 -0.70
C ALA A 58 -8.00 4.81 -1.61
N LYS A 59 -6.86 4.30 -1.10
CA LYS A 59 -5.62 4.15 -1.88
C LYS A 59 -5.78 3.18 -3.05
N ASP A 60 -6.43 2.04 -2.82
CA ASP A 60 -6.76 1.07 -3.87
C ASP A 60 -7.62 1.72 -4.97
N ALA A 61 -8.64 2.50 -4.58
CA ALA A 61 -9.48 3.24 -5.51
C ALA A 61 -8.72 4.30 -6.33
N THR A 62 -7.65 4.87 -5.78
CA THR A 62 -6.74 5.79 -6.49
C THR A 62 -5.62 5.10 -7.27
N GLY A 63 -5.53 3.77 -7.24
CA GLY A 63 -4.49 2.98 -7.92
C GLY A 63 -3.18 2.80 -7.14
N ASP A 64 -3.11 3.27 -5.89
CA ASP A 64 -1.98 3.01 -4.99
C ASP A 64 -2.12 1.64 -4.32
N SER A 65 -1.96 0.58 -5.11
CA SER A 65 -2.07 -0.82 -4.66
C SER A 65 -1.05 -1.16 -3.58
N LYS A 66 0.17 -0.60 -3.64
CA LYS A 66 1.22 -0.85 -2.64
C LYS A 66 0.88 -0.21 -1.30
N GLY A 67 0.43 1.04 -1.31
CA GLY A 67 -0.02 1.72 -0.11
C GLY A 67 -1.28 1.08 0.49
N ALA A 68 -2.20 0.60 -0.35
CA ALA A 68 -3.37 -0.16 0.09
C ALA A 68 -2.98 -1.46 0.80
N LEU A 69 -2.07 -2.25 0.22
CA LEU A 69 -1.56 -3.48 0.80
C LEU A 69 -0.92 -3.25 2.18
N SER A 70 -0.10 -2.20 2.29
CA SER A 70 0.53 -1.82 3.57
C SER A 70 -0.52 -1.47 4.63
N ASP A 71 -1.53 -0.70 4.27
CA ASP A 71 -2.60 -0.27 5.18
C ASP A 71 -3.49 -1.43 5.62
N TYR A 72 -3.89 -2.31 4.70
CA TYR A 72 -4.68 -3.49 5.06
C TYR A 72 -3.91 -4.44 5.97
N THR A 73 -2.62 -4.65 5.70
CA THR A 73 -1.76 -5.46 6.57
C THR A 73 -1.70 -4.86 7.96
N LYS A 74 -1.49 -3.53 8.07
CA LYS A 74 -1.46 -2.85 9.36
C LYS A 74 -2.79 -2.92 10.11
N ALA A 75 -3.92 -2.83 9.40
CA ALA A 75 -5.23 -2.97 10.00
C ALA A 75 -5.43 -4.37 10.63
N ILE A 76 -4.97 -5.44 9.96
CA ILE A 76 -5.03 -6.82 10.49
C ILE A 76 -4.08 -7.01 11.69
N GLU A 77 -2.88 -6.41 11.65
CA GLU A 77 -1.95 -6.43 12.78
C GLU A 77 -2.57 -5.82 14.05
N LEU A 78 -3.29 -4.71 13.89
CA LEU A 78 -3.95 -4.00 14.98
C LEU A 78 -5.24 -4.67 15.44
N ASP A 79 -6.01 -5.22 14.50
CA ASP A 79 -7.27 -5.93 14.75
C ASP A 79 -7.37 -7.18 13.87
N PRO A 80 -6.96 -8.35 14.40
CA PRO A 80 -7.00 -9.61 13.67
C PRO A 80 -8.38 -10.04 13.20
N SER A 81 -9.47 -9.51 13.79
CA SER A 81 -10.84 -9.84 13.38
C SER A 81 -11.13 -9.36 11.95
N LEU A 82 -10.41 -8.34 11.47
CA LEU A 82 -10.53 -7.81 10.11
C LEU A 82 -9.95 -8.75 9.06
N LYS A 83 -9.15 -9.76 9.44
CA LYS A 83 -8.46 -10.66 8.51
C LYS A 83 -9.43 -11.34 7.54
N SER A 84 -10.56 -11.85 8.02
CA SER A 84 -11.55 -12.53 7.16
C SER A 84 -12.09 -11.62 6.04
N THR A 85 -12.17 -10.32 6.29
CA THR A 85 -12.69 -9.32 5.35
C THR A 85 -11.61 -8.76 4.44
N LEU A 86 -10.38 -8.58 4.96
CA LEU A 86 -9.28 -7.92 4.25
C LEU A 86 -8.38 -8.89 3.49
N GLN A 87 -8.30 -10.17 3.88
CA GLN A 87 -7.45 -11.16 3.22
C GLN A 87 -7.75 -11.31 1.73
N PRO A 88 -9.02 -11.40 1.27
CA PRO A 88 -9.30 -11.51 -0.17
C PRO A 88 -8.86 -10.26 -0.95
N LYS A 89 -8.93 -9.07 -0.34
CA LYS A 89 -8.45 -7.82 -0.94
C LYS A 89 -6.93 -7.83 -1.07
N ILE A 90 -6.23 -8.24 -0.02
CA ILE A 90 -4.77 -8.40 0.00
C ILE A 90 -4.32 -9.38 -1.08
N ASP A 91 -4.93 -10.56 -1.16
CA ASP A 91 -4.58 -11.60 -2.14
C ASP A 91 -4.81 -11.11 -3.58
N LYS A 92 -5.90 -10.36 -3.81
CA LYS A 92 -6.14 -9.73 -5.12
C LYS A 92 -5.03 -8.74 -5.49
N LEU A 93 -4.62 -7.88 -4.54
CA LEU A 93 -3.58 -6.89 -4.77
C LEU A 93 -2.22 -7.53 -5.04
N THR A 94 -1.84 -8.58 -4.29
CA THR A 94 -0.57 -9.29 -4.51
C THR A 94 -0.52 -10.03 -5.84
N LEU A 95 -1.63 -10.67 -6.25
CA LEU A 95 -1.72 -11.32 -7.57
C LEU A 95 -1.70 -10.31 -8.73
N SER A 96 -2.26 -9.12 -8.53
CA SER A 96 -2.25 -8.07 -9.56
C SER A 96 -0.84 -7.55 -9.87
N ASP A 97 0.07 -7.57 -8.89
CA ASP A 97 1.46 -7.18 -9.10
C ASP A 97 2.29 -8.28 -9.79
N LEU A 98 1.90 -9.56 -9.69
CA LEU A 98 2.56 -10.69 -10.38
C LEU A 98 2.24 -10.76 -11.88
N ASN A 99 1.13 -10.17 -12.32
CA ASN A 99 0.73 -10.11 -13.73
C ASN A 99 1.20 -8.83 -14.45
N LYS A 100 1.91 -7.94 -13.76
CA LYS A 100 2.73 -6.93 -14.46
C LYS A 100 3.90 -7.68 -15.10
N PRO A 101 4.22 -7.47 -16.39
CA PRO A 101 5.48 -7.95 -16.93
C PRO A 101 6.56 -7.49 -15.98
N THR A 102 7.22 -8.44 -15.32
CA THR A 102 8.42 -8.14 -14.57
C THR A 102 9.33 -7.44 -15.56
N GLU A 103 9.67 -6.17 -15.33
CA GLU A 103 10.90 -5.65 -15.91
C GLU A 103 11.97 -6.59 -15.37
N GLU A 104 12.39 -7.54 -16.21
CA GLU A 104 13.54 -8.37 -15.93
C GLU A 104 14.65 -7.40 -15.48
N PRO A 105 15.36 -7.68 -14.38
CA PRO A 105 16.50 -6.87 -14.02
C PRO A 105 17.40 -6.81 -15.26
N LYS A 106 17.50 -5.64 -15.91
CA LYS A 106 18.35 -5.46 -17.09
C LYS A 106 19.68 -6.10 -16.76
N PRO A 107 20.14 -7.11 -17.52
CA PRO A 107 21.37 -7.79 -17.18
C PRO A 107 22.45 -6.72 -17.11
N SER A 108 22.98 -6.50 -15.91
CA SER A 108 24.15 -5.66 -15.74
C SER A 108 25.22 -6.33 -16.61
N HIS A 109 25.65 -5.66 -17.69
CA HIS A 109 26.73 -6.13 -18.53
C HIS A 109 28.01 -6.18 -17.69
N LYS A 110 28.17 -7.25 -16.92
CA LYS A 110 29.45 -7.63 -16.36
C LYS A 110 30.16 -8.34 -17.50
N SER A 111 30.95 -7.57 -18.23
CA SER A 111 31.89 -8.05 -19.24
C SER A 111 32.69 -9.21 -18.66
N ILE A 112 32.40 -10.44 -19.10
CA ILE A 112 33.29 -11.57 -18.90
C ILE A 112 33.95 -11.81 -20.26
N SER A 113 35.16 -11.29 -20.39
CA SER A 113 36.06 -11.54 -21.51
C SER A 113 36.27 -13.05 -21.68
N LYS A 114 35.82 -13.60 -22.80
CA LYS A 114 36.02 -15.00 -23.17
C LYS A 114 37.45 -15.17 -23.70
N SER A 115 38.42 -15.32 -22.79
CA SER A 115 39.80 -15.72 -23.11
C SER A 115 40.12 -17.00 -22.33
N ILE A 116 39.53 -18.11 -22.77
CA ILE A 116 39.95 -19.46 -22.39
C ILE A 116 39.77 -20.33 -23.64
N PHE A 117 40.69 -20.18 -24.59
CA PHE A 117 40.90 -21.14 -25.65
C PHE A 117 42.39 -21.11 -26.01
N ASP A 118 43.24 -21.67 -25.13
CA ASP A 118 44.64 -21.93 -25.49
C ASP A 118 45.37 -22.90 -24.55
N GLU A 119 44.69 -23.89 -23.97
CA GLU A 119 45.41 -24.89 -23.16
C GLU A 119 44.80 -26.30 -23.25
N LEU A 120 44.85 -26.89 -24.45
CA LEU A 120 44.92 -28.34 -24.60
C LEU A 120 46.00 -28.69 -25.63
N LYS A 121 47.25 -28.52 -25.22
CA LYS A 121 48.36 -29.36 -25.68
C LYS A 121 48.01 -30.81 -25.33
N MET A 122 47.99 -31.71 -26.31
CA MET A 122 48.26 -33.13 -26.07
C MET A 122 49.45 -33.59 -26.93
N PRO A 123 50.42 -34.33 -26.34
CA PRO A 123 51.63 -34.80 -27.01
C PRO A 123 51.37 -36.08 -27.82
N GLY A 124 52.24 -36.33 -28.80
CA GLY A 124 52.03 -37.35 -29.84
C GLY A 124 52.31 -38.81 -29.47
N LYS A 125 52.05 -39.66 -30.46
CA LYS A 125 52.88 -40.79 -30.89
C LYS A 125 52.53 -41.11 -32.34
#